data_AF-H8KRI2-F1
#
_entry.id   AF-H8KRI2-F1
#
_cell.length_a   1.000
_cell.length_b   1.000
_cell.length_c   1.000
_cell.angle_alpha   90.00
_cell.angle_beta   90.00
_cell.angle_gamma   90.00
#
_symmetry.space_group_name_H-M   'P 1'
#
loop_
_entity.id
_entity.type
_entity.pdbx_description
1 polymer ?
#
loop_
_entity_poly.entity_id
_entity_poly.type
_entity_poly.pdbx_seq_one_letter_code
_entity_poly.pdbx_strand_id
1 'polypeptide(L)'
;MWFLIIGEWGNSSMDVGFEFLLPIESKLSAIKFEQPFMSGQGEKFPQGPEEAWFNYFKLIKSNVPEHIISLLPNNFQKEQWQCVAIIDGVDNLIDELSIDSNILQENNILFNLFSSLAGVEKKMGYSF
;
A
#
# COMPACT_ATOMS: atom_id res chain seq x y z
N MET A 1 -13.81 2.33 4.81
CA MET A 1 -14.02 1.60 3.54
C MET A 1 -12.78 1.82 2.70
N TRP A 2 -12.25 0.77 2.08
CA TRP A 2 -10.98 0.78 1.35
C TRP A 2 -11.29 0.53 -0.12
N PHE A 3 -10.81 1.37 -1.01
CA PHE A 3 -10.92 1.15 -2.45
C PHE A 3 -9.58 0.67 -2.96
N LEU A 4 -9.56 -0.52 -3.57
CA LEU A 4 -8.46 -0.98 -4.39
C LEU A 4 -8.68 -0.42 -5.78
N ILE A 5 -7.82 0.50 -6.21
CA ILE A 5 -7.80 0.97 -7.60
C ILE A 5 -6.67 0.20 -8.28
N ILE A 6 -7.02 -0.64 -9.25
CA ILE A 6 -6.08 -1.24 -10.19
C ILE A 6 -6.07 -0.34 -11.41
N GLY A 7 -5.05 0.49 -11.55
CA GLY A 7 -4.88 1.40 -12.68
C GLY A 7 -3.84 0.86 -13.66
N GLU A 8 -4.14 0.91 -14.96
CA GLU A 8 -3.13 0.79 -16.02
C GLU A 8 -2.42 2.14 -16.18
N TRP A 9 -1.10 2.17 -16.02
CA TRP A 9 -0.28 3.33 -16.39
C TRP A 9 0.39 3.07 -17.75
N GLY A 10 -0.09 3.72 -18.82
CA GLY A 10 0.64 3.86 -20.08
C GLY A 10 0.32 2.83 -21.19
N ASN A 11 0.35 3.31 -22.44
CA ASN A 11 -0.13 2.62 -23.65
C ASN A 11 0.70 1.42 -24.16
N SER A 12 1.67 0.90 -23.41
CA SER A 12 2.44 -0.28 -23.84
C SER A 12 3.28 -0.90 -22.72
N SER A 13 2.64 -1.29 -21.63
CA SER A 13 3.05 -2.28 -20.63
C SER A 13 1.94 -2.22 -19.59
N MET A 14 1.34 -3.36 -19.23
CA MET A 14 0.32 -3.38 -18.19
C MET A 14 1.03 -3.16 -16.85
N ASP A 15 1.32 -1.91 -16.50
CA ASP A 15 1.82 -1.55 -15.18
C ASP A 15 0.64 -1.68 -14.23
N VAL A 16 0.55 -2.83 -13.56
CA VAL A 16 -0.47 -3.10 -12.54
C VAL A 16 -0.13 -2.26 -11.31
N GLY A 17 -0.76 -1.11 -11.17
CA GLY A 17 -0.70 -0.29 -9.96
C GLY A 17 -1.58 -0.87 -8.86
N PHE A 18 -1.02 -1.10 -7.67
CA PHE A 18 -1.79 -1.43 -6.46
C PHE A 18 -1.87 -0.20 -5.57
N GLU A 19 -3.04 0.45 -5.56
CA GLU A 19 -3.29 1.65 -4.76
C GLU A 19 -4.46 1.48 -3.80
N PHE A 20 -4.31 2.03 -2.60
CA PHE A 20 -5.32 2.03 -1.55
C PHE A 20 -5.66 3.47 -1.14
N LEU A 21 -6.95 3.79 -1.16
CA LEU A 21 -7.48 5.04 -0.62
C LEU A 21 -7.96 4.87 0.81
N LEU A 22 -7.39 5.64 1.74
CA LEU A 22 -7.67 5.55 3.17
C LEU A 22 -8.06 6.93 3.72
N PRO A 23 -8.98 7.01 4.67
CA PRO A 23 -9.10 8.21 5.50
C PRO A 23 -7.78 8.49 6.22
N ILE A 24 -7.39 9.75 6.35
CA ILE A 24 -6.11 10.14 6.99
C ILE A 24 -6.03 9.71 8.46
N GLU A 25 -7.18 9.59 9.12
CA GLU A 25 -7.30 9.15 10.52
C GLU A 25 -7.07 7.64 10.69
N SER A 26 -7.01 6.88 9.60
CA SER A 26 -6.74 5.44 9.63
C SER A 26 -5.34 5.21 10.16
N LYS A 27 -5.24 4.54 11.31
CA LYS A 27 -3.95 4.16 11.90
C LYS A 27 -3.41 2.94 11.18
N LEU A 28 -2.35 3.13 10.41
CA LEU A 28 -1.52 2.05 9.85
C LEU A 28 -0.50 1.58 10.91
N SER A 29 -0.98 1.10 12.06
CA SER A 29 -0.11 0.80 13.22
C SER A 29 0.97 -0.24 12.95
N ALA A 30 0.76 -1.12 11.97
CA ALA A 30 1.72 -2.15 11.57
C ALA A 30 2.81 -1.65 10.60
N ILE A 31 2.65 -0.47 10.00
CA ILE A 31 3.54 0.03 8.93
C ILE A 31 4.01 1.43 9.28
N LYS A 32 5.32 1.58 9.48
CA LYS A 32 5.93 2.86 9.81
C LYS A 32 6.39 3.54 8.52
N PHE A 33 5.65 4.59 8.13
CA PHE A 33 6.04 5.48 7.05
C PHE A 33 7.06 6.50 7.54
N GLU A 34 8.15 6.65 6.81
CA GLU A 34 9.22 7.60 7.10
C GLU A 34 9.60 8.35 5.82
N GLN A 35 9.93 9.63 5.96
CA GLN A 35 10.44 10.41 4.83
C GLN A 35 11.88 9.96 4.51
N PRO A 36 12.17 9.54 3.27
CA PRO A 36 13.54 9.22 2.87
C PRO A 36 14.38 10.49 2.99
N PHE A 37 15.62 10.36 3.47
CA PHE A 37 16.54 11.49 3.59
C PHE A 37 17.92 11.13 3.09
N MET A 38 18.61 12.11 2.53
CA MET A 38 20.03 12.04 2.23
C MET A 38 20.79 12.80 3.32
N SER A 39 21.80 12.17 3.91
CA SER A 39 22.67 12.83 4.88
C SER A 39 23.81 13.54 4.14
N GLY A 40 23.93 14.86 4.32
CA GLY A 40 25.01 15.68 3.78
C GLY A 40 25.54 16.62 4.83
N GLN A 41 26.86 16.64 5.07
CA GLN A 41 27.50 17.52 6.05
C GLN A 41 26.90 17.45 7.48
N GLY A 42 26.34 16.29 7.87
CA GLY A 42 25.69 16.10 9.17
C GLY A 42 24.22 16.52 9.22
N GLU A 43 23.69 17.14 8.17
CA GLU A 43 22.27 17.48 8.03
C GLU A 43 21.52 16.42 7.21
N LYS A 44 20.23 16.23 7.52
CA LYS A 44 19.34 15.32 6.79
C LYS A 44 18.44 16.13 5.86
N PHE A 45 18.51 15.84 4.57
CA PHE A 45 17.70 16.50 3.54
C PHE A 45 16.61 15.54 3.05
N PRO A 46 15.31 15.88 3.20
CA PRO A 46 14.22 15.04 2.73
C PRO A 46 14.27 14.85 1.21
N GLN A 47 13.99 13.63 0.75
CA GLN A 47 14.14 13.21 -0.66
C GLN A 47 12.81 12.90 -1.36
N GLY A 48 11.67 13.17 -0.71
CA GLY A 48 10.38 12.89 -1.33
C GLY A 48 9.25 12.64 -0.33
N PRO A 49 8.18 11.96 -0.78
CA PRO A 49 7.06 11.55 0.07
C PRO A 49 7.48 10.47 1.07
N GLU A 50 6.63 10.21 2.05
CA GLU A 50 6.89 9.15 3.03
C GLU A 50 6.84 7.77 2.36
N GLU A 51 7.80 6.92 2.71
CA GLU A 51 7.92 5.55 2.22
C GLU A 51 7.93 4.57 3.40
N ALA A 52 7.52 3.32 3.15
CA ALA A 52 7.62 2.25 4.12
C ALA A 52 7.98 0.93 3.43
N TRP A 53 8.70 0.07 4.14
CA TRP A 53 8.87 -1.33 3.74
C TRP A 53 7.90 -2.21 4.50
N PHE A 54 7.21 -3.09 3.78
CA PHE A 54 6.38 -4.13 4.36
C PHE A 54 6.67 -5.45 3.64
N ASN A 55 7.31 -6.39 4.35
CA ASN A 55 7.92 -7.57 3.74
C ASN A 55 8.87 -7.16 2.60
N TYR A 56 8.61 -7.57 1.36
CA TYR A 56 9.35 -7.17 0.17
C TYR A 56 8.68 -6.04 -0.62
N PHE A 57 7.53 -5.52 -0.16
CA PHE A 57 6.89 -4.39 -0.80
C PHE A 57 7.48 -3.08 -0.32
N LYS A 58 7.79 -2.21 -1.27
CA LYS A 58 8.03 -0.80 -0.99
C LYS A 58 6.72 -0.04 -1.21
N LEU A 59 6.29 0.65 -0.18
CA LEU A 59 5.07 1.43 -0.16
C LEU A 59 5.41 2.92 -0.17
N ILE A 60 4.61 3.69 -0.89
CA ILE A 60 4.64 5.16 -0.87
C ILE A 60 3.32 5.69 -0.34
N LYS A 61 3.39 6.77 0.44
CA LYS A 61 2.21 7.47 0.93
C LYS A 61 2.15 8.87 0.31
N SER A 62 1.00 9.20 -0.26
CA SER A 62 0.75 10.48 -0.92
C SER A 62 -0.65 11.02 -0.64
N ASN A 63 -0.88 12.28 -0.98
CA ASN A 63 -2.22 12.87 -0.91
C ASN A 63 -3.04 12.44 -2.13
N VAL A 64 -4.34 12.27 -1.93
CA VAL A 64 -5.26 11.98 -3.03
C VAL A 64 -5.56 13.27 -3.79
N PRO A 65 -5.41 13.32 -5.12
CA PRO A 65 -5.75 14.50 -5.90
C PRO A 65 -7.23 14.88 -5.74
N GLU A 66 -7.53 16.17 -5.62
CA GLU A 66 -8.91 16.66 -5.41
C GLU A 66 -9.90 16.17 -6.49
N HIS A 67 -9.43 16.07 -7.74
CA HIS A 67 -10.27 15.57 -8.82
C HIS A 67 -10.68 14.10 -8.60
N ILE A 68 -9.87 13.27 -7.96
CA ILE A 68 -10.22 11.89 -7.57
C ILE A 68 -11.22 11.91 -6.40
N ILE A 69 -11.01 12.78 -5.41
CA ILE A 69 -11.94 12.94 -4.27
C ILE A 69 -13.35 13.28 -4.78
N SER A 70 -13.47 14.12 -5.80
CA SER A 70 -14.76 14.49 -6.40
C SER A 70 -15.54 13.33 -7.03
N LEU A 71 -14.86 12.23 -7.36
CA LEU A 71 -15.47 11.02 -7.90
C LEU A 71 -16.01 10.08 -6.82
N LEU A 72 -15.64 10.30 -5.55
CA LEU A 72 -16.14 9.52 -4.43
C LEU A 72 -17.61 9.87 -4.13
N PRO A 73 -18.38 8.93 -3.54
CA PRO A 73 -19.75 9.25 -3.10
C PRO A 73 -19.79 10.42 -2.12
N ASN A 74 -20.86 11.22 -2.16
CA ASN A 74 -20.96 12.52 -1.47
C ASN A 74 -20.60 12.51 0.02
N ASN A 75 -20.87 11.41 0.73
CA ASN A 75 -20.53 11.24 2.13
C ASN A 75 -19.01 11.13 2.39
N PHE A 76 -18.24 10.68 1.39
CA PHE A 76 -16.79 10.51 1.47
C PHE A 76 -16.00 11.72 0.98
N GLN A 77 -16.61 12.61 0.19
CA GLN A 77 -15.94 13.81 -0.34
C GLN A 77 -15.51 14.82 0.74
N LYS A 78 -16.12 14.75 1.93
CA LYS A 78 -15.80 15.65 3.06
C LYS A 78 -14.67 15.12 3.95
N GLU A 79 -14.24 13.89 3.73
CA GLU A 79 -13.15 13.27 4.48
C GLU A 79 -11.79 13.66 3.88
N GLN A 80 -10.75 13.66 4.70
CA GLN A 80 -9.38 13.77 4.22
C GLN A 80 -8.85 12.39 3.84
N TRP A 81 -8.30 12.27 2.63
CA TRP A 81 -7.83 11.00 2.09
C TRP A 81 -6.33 10.98 1.89
N GLN A 82 -5.74 9.81 2.14
CA GLN A 82 -4.36 9.46 1.81
C GLN A 82 -4.37 8.27 0.85
N CYS A 83 -3.43 8.27 -0.08
CA CYS A 83 -3.18 7.16 -0.98
C CYS A 83 -1.93 6.40 -0.51
N VAL A 84 -2.04 5.08 -0.40
CA VAL A 84 -0.89 4.19 -0.21
C VAL A 84 -0.75 3.33 -1.45
N ALA A 85 0.40 3.39 -2.11
CA ALA A 85 0.66 2.63 -3.33
C ALA A 85 1.87 1.71 -3.17
N ILE A 86 1.84 0.55 -3.82
CA ILE A 86 3.02 -0.32 -3.98
C ILE A 86 3.84 0.23 -5.15
N ILE A 87 5.10 0.59 -4.88
CA ILE A 87 6.04 1.12 -5.89
C ILE A 87 7.18 0.15 -6.23
N ASP A 88 7.35 -0.91 -5.44
CA ASP A 88 8.33 -1.97 -5.68
C ASP A 88 7.91 -3.26 -4.96
N GLY A 89 8.42 -4.40 -5.42
CA GLY A 89 8.22 -5.70 -4.79
C GLY A 89 7.15 -6.61 -5.41
N VAL A 90 6.42 -6.16 -6.43
CA VAL A 90 5.43 -6.99 -7.14
C VAL A 90 6.14 -8.12 -7.92
N ASP A 91 7.25 -7.81 -8.59
CA ASP A 91 8.03 -8.83 -9.32
C ASP A 91 8.59 -9.89 -8.35
N ASN A 92 9.06 -9.46 -7.17
CA ASN A 92 9.52 -10.37 -6.13
C ASN A 92 8.40 -11.33 -5.65
N LEU A 93 7.15 -10.84 -5.54
CA LEU A 93 6.00 -11.71 -5.25
C LEU A 93 5.76 -12.71 -6.38
N ILE A 94 5.79 -12.25 -7.64
CA ILE A 94 5.55 -13.11 -8.81
C ILE A 94 6.59 -14.22 -8.86
N ASP A 95 7.86 -13.89 -8.64
CA ASP A 95 8.96 -14.85 -8.61
C ASP A 95 8.76 -15.89 -7.49
N GLU A 96 8.42 -15.45 -6.28
CA GLU A 96 8.15 -16.36 -5.14
C GLU A 96 6.98 -17.30 -5.42
N LEU A 97 5.88 -16.79 -5.97
CA LEU A 97 4.71 -17.60 -6.34
C LEU A 97 4.99 -18.55 -7.51
N SER A 98 5.90 -18.20 -8.41
CA SER A 98 6.27 -19.01 -9.58
C SER A 98 7.19 -20.17 -9.23
N ILE A 99 7.99 -20.03 -8.17
CA ILE A 99 8.95 -21.05 -7.73
C ILE A 99 8.26 -22.18 -6.96
N ASP A 100 7.16 -21.90 -6.24
CA ASP A 100 6.53 -22.88 -5.35
C ASP A 100 5.01 -22.95 -5.55
N SER A 101 4.59 -23.82 -6.46
CA SER A 101 3.18 -24.07 -6.80
C SER A 101 2.35 -24.64 -5.63
N ASN A 102 2.98 -24.96 -4.49
CA ASN A 102 2.30 -25.44 -3.28
C ASN A 102 1.94 -24.32 -2.29
N ILE A 103 2.29 -23.04 -2.54
CA ILE A 103 1.95 -21.88 -1.69
C ILE A 103 0.45 -21.49 -1.76
N LEU A 104 -0.42 -22.38 -2.25
CA LEU A 104 -1.82 -22.05 -2.55
C LEU A 104 -2.77 -21.94 -1.33
N GLN A 105 -2.35 -22.22 -0.09
CA GLN A 105 -3.34 -22.32 1.01
C GLN A 105 -3.12 -21.53 2.31
N GLU A 106 -1.92 -21.07 2.70
CA GLU A 106 -1.77 -20.46 4.04
C GLU A 106 -1.21 -19.02 4.09
N ASN A 107 -0.49 -18.57 3.07
CA ASN A 107 0.18 -17.26 3.07
C ASN A 107 -0.22 -16.40 1.87
N ASN A 108 -1.44 -15.86 1.88
CA ASN A 108 -1.82 -14.84 0.92
C ASN A 108 -1.17 -13.50 1.33
N ILE A 109 0.03 -13.25 0.82
CA ILE A 109 0.89 -12.12 1.23
C ILE A 109 0.22 -10.77 0.92
N LEU A 110 -0.49 -10.67 -0.21
CA LEU A 110 -1.31 -9.50 -0.55
C LEU A 110 -2.48 -9.32 0.42
N PHE A 111 -3.14 -10.41 0.83
CA PHE A 111 -4.18 -10.33 1.85
C PHE A 111 -3.64 -9.92 3.22
N ASN A 112 -2.42 -10.37 3.59
CA ASN A 112 -1.77 -9.94 4.82
C ASN A 112 -1.42 -8.44 4.75
N LEU A 113 -0.90 -7.95 3.63
CA LEU A 113 -0.69 -6.52 3.39
C LEU A 113 -2.00 -5.74 3.51
N PHE A 114 -3.07 -6.19 2.85
CA PHE A 114 -4.38 -5.56 2.93
C PHE A 114 -4.93 -5.57 4.35
N SER A 115 -4.80 -6.68 5.08
CA SER A 115 -5.27 -6.82 6.46
C SER A 115 -4.52 -5.88 7.40
N SER A 116 -3.20 -5.78 7.25
CA SER A 116 -2.36 -4.83 7.98
C SER A 116 -2.69 -3.37 7.66
N LEU A 117 -2.94 -3.05 6.38
CA LEU A 117 -3.36 -1.72 5.97
C LEU A 117 -4.77 -1.38 6.47
N ALA A 118 -5.69 -2.34 6.43
CA ALA A 118 -7.07 -2.18 6.85
C ALA A 118 -7.26 -2.18 8.37
N GLY A 119 -6.21 -2.45 9.15
CA GLY A 119 -6.28 -2.62 10.60
C GLY A 119 -7.11 -3.84 11.02
N VAL A 120 -7.30 -4.81 10.13
CA VAL A 120 -8.02 -6.05 10.38
C VAL A 120 -6.99 -7.08 10.87
N GLU A 121 -6.79 -7.17 12.18
CA GLU A 121 -5.98 -8.27 12.71
C GLU A 121 -6.66 -9.62 12.38
N LYS A 122 -5.88 -10.55 11.85
CA LYS A 122 -6.28 -11.94 11.64
C LYS A 122 -6.68 -12.49 13.02
N LYS A 123 -7.98 -12.58 13.33
CA LYS A 123 -8.46 -13.49 14.38
C LYS A 123 -8.11 -14.90 13.91
N MET A 124 -6.92 -15.37 14.26
CA MET A 124 -6.53 -16.78 14.17
C MET A 124 -7.40 -17.55 15.17
N GLY A 125 -8.64 -17.84 14.79
CA GLY A 125 -9.50 -18.77 15.49
C GLY A 125 -9.07 -20.18 15.16
N TYR A 126 -8.06 -20.70 15.85
CA TYR A 126 -7.94 -22.15 16.01
C TYR A 126 -9.00 -22.57 17.01
N SER A 127 -10.06 -23.23 16.54
CA SER A 127 -10.87 -24.11 17.38
C SER A 127 -10.48 -25.53 17.01
N PHE A 128 -9.82 -26.22 17.94
CA PHE A 128 -9.94 -27.67 18.05
C PHE A 128 -11.34 -28.01 18.59
#